data_AF-A0A1H3S803-F1
#
_entry.id   AF-A0A1H3S803-F1
#
_cell.length_a   1.000
_cell.length_b   1.000
_cell.length_c   1.000
_cell.angle_alpha   90.00
_cell.angle_beta   90.00
_cell.angle_gamma   90.00
#
_symmetry.space_group_name_H-M   'P 1'
#
loop_
_entity.id
_entity.type
_entity.pdbx_description
1 polymer ?
#
loop_
_entity_poly.entity_id
_entity_poly.type
_entity_poly.pdbx_seq_one_letter_code
_entity_poly.pdbx_strand_id
1 'polypeptide(L)' 'MFFLQMSGSPGSGKSTLSKCIAKNTGAIVIDHDIVKTALLESLETRQIEITAAGGISYEIEWALIDFHLSQGA' A
#
# COMPACT_ATOMS: atom_id res chain seq x y z
N MET A 1 13.31 6.17 -12.05
CA MET A 1 12.51 5.09 -11.41
C MET A 1 11.11 5.04 -12.02
N PHE A 2 10.34 3.93 -11.91
CA PHE A 2 8.96 3.86 -12.38
C PHE A 2 8.01 3.32 -11.29
N PHE A 3 6.74 3.68 -11.38
CA PHE A 3 5.68 3.23 -10.49
C PHE A 3 4.72 2.28 -11.23
N LEU A 4 4.43 1.13 -10.63
CA LEU A 4 3.47 0.15 -11.15
C LEU A 4 2.28 0.05 -10.20
N GLN A 5 1.14 0.63 -10.59
CA GLN A 5 -0.11 0.47 -9.86
C GLN A 5 -0.83 -0.79 -10.30
N MET A 6 -1.21 -1.63 -9.34
CA MET A 6 -2.00 -2.84 -9.59
C MET A 6 -3.43 -2.66 -9.10
N SER A 7 -4.41 -2.92 -9.97
CA SER A 7 -5.84 -2.83 -9.66
C SER A 7 -6.59 -4.13 -9.96
N GLY A 8 -7.71 -4.37 -9.29
CA GLY A 8 -8.57 -5.53 -9.52
C GLY A 8 -9.26 -6.03 -8.25
N SER A 9 -10.30 -6.85 -8.39
CA SER A 9 -11.12 -7.34 -7.28
C SER A 9 -10.33 -8.16 -6.24
N PRO A 10 -10.79 -8.25 -4.98
CA PRO A 10 -10.23 -9.18 -4.00
C PRO A 10 -10.14 -10.60 -4.57
N GLY A 11 -9.05 -11.31 -4.30
CA GLY A 11 -8.81 -12.67 -4.83
C GLY A 11 -8.29 -12.75 -6.26
N SER A 12 -8.14 -11.63 -7.00
CA SER A 12 -7.65 -11.66 -8.40
C SER A 12 -6.14 -11.92 -8.58
N GLY A 13 -5.41 -12.23 -7.50
CA GLY A 13 -3.98 -12.58 -7.55
C GLY A 13 -2.99 -11.40 -7.54
N LYS A 14 -3.44 -10.16 -7.33
CA LYS A 14 -2.57 -8.95 -7.31
C LYS A 14 -1.40 -9.08 -6.35
N SER A 15 -1.67 -9.42 -5.09
CA SER A 15 -0.63 -9.54 -4.05
C SER A 15 0.34 -10.71 -4.33
N THR A 16 -0.11 -11.75 -5.02
CA THR A 16 0.77 -12.84 -5.47
C THR A 16 1.70 -12.37 -6.58
N LEU A 17 1.16 -11.67 -7.56
CA LEU A 17 1.92 -11.15 -8.69
C LEU A 17 2.89 -10.03 -8.25
N SER A 18 2.49 -9.11 -7.36
CA SER A 18 3.38 -8.06 -6.84
C SER A 18 4.60 -8.64 -6.11
N LYS A 19 4.40 -9.68 -5.28
CA LYS A 19 5.49 -10.40 -4.61
C LYS A 19 6.43 -11.08 -5.60
N CYS A 20 5.89 -11.65 -6.68
CA CYS A 20 6.69 -12.25 -7.75
C CYS A 20 7.54 -11.19 -8.47
N ILE A 21 6.94 -10.04 -8.82
CA ILE A 21 7.65 -8.91 -9.44
C ILE A 21 8.76 -8.42 -8.51
N ALA A 22 8.46 -8.16 -7.24
CA ALA A 22 9.43 -7.70 -6.25
C ALA A 22 10.61 -8.68 -6.10
N LYS A 23 10.33 -9.99 -6.01
CA LYS A 23 11.37 -11.01 -5.93
C LYS A 23 12.30 -11.02 -7.14
N ASN A 24 11.78 -10.77 -8.34
CA ASN A 24 12.54 -10.83 -9.59
C ASN A 24 13.23 -9.51 -9.95
N THR A 25 12.78 -8.37 -9.40
CA THR A 25 13.24 -7.03 -9.82
C THR A 25 13.86 -6.22 -8.68
N GLY A 26 13.69 -6.64 -7.43
CA GLY A 26 14.04 -5.83 -6.26
C GLY A 26 13.06 -4.67 -6.01
N ALA A 27 11.91 -4.64 -6.70
CA ALA A 27 10.91 -3.60 -6.49
C ALA A 27 10.37 -3.58 -5.05
N ILE A 28 10.12 -2.38 -4.55
CA ILE A 28 9.46 -2.15 -3.26
C ILE A 28 7.96 -2.29 -3.45
N VAL A 29 7.30 -3.06 -2.57
CA VAL A 29 5.85 -3.27 -2.59
C VAL A 29 5.20 -2.39 -1.54
N ILE A 30 4.28 -1.54 -1.98
CA ILE A 30 3.38 -0.77 -1.10
C ILE A 30 2.00 -1.41 -1.26
N ASP A 31 1.48 -2.00 -0.18
CA ASP A 31 0.25 -2.79 -0.18
C ASP A 31 -0.84 -2.10 0.66
N HIS A 32 -1.94 -1.73 -0.01
CA HIS A 32 -3.06 -1.01 0.58
C HIS A 32 -3.69 -1.75 1.76
N ASP A 33 -3.87 -3.07 1.65
CA ASP A 33 -4.54 -3.85 2.69
C ASP A 33 -3.67 -3.94 3.94
N ILE A 34 -2.34 -3.97 3.79
CA ILE A 34 -1.40 -3.93 4.93
C ILE A 34 -1.49 -2.59 5.67
N VAL A 35 -1.39 -1.46 4.94
CA VAL A 35 -1.43 -0.11 5.54
C VAL A 35 -2.77 0.12 6.23
N LYS A 36 -3.87 -0.22 5.55
CA LYS A 36 -5.23 -0.07 6.08
C LYS A 36 -5.48 -0.92 7.31
N THR A 37 -5.03 -2.18 7.30
CA THR A 37 -5.21 -3.08 8.45
C THR A 37 -4.43 -2.58 9.67
N ALA A 38 -3.15 -2.23 9.49
CA ALA A 38 -2.33 -1.69 10.57
C ALA A 38 -2.91 -0.38 11.14
N LEU A 39 -3.46 0.47 10.28
CA LEU A 39 -4.15 1.69 10.70
C LEU A 39 -5.41 1.35 11.50
N LEU A 40 -6.28 0.46 11.01
CA LEU A 40 -7.50 0.05 11.72
C LEU A 40 -7.20 -0.54 13.09
N GLU A 41 -6.23 -1.46 13.19
CA GLU A 41 -5.80 -2.05 14.47
C GLU A 41 -5.29 -0.99 15.46
N SER A 42 -4.57 0.02 14.96
CA SER A 42 -4.11 1.14 15.79
C SER A 42 -5.25 2.04 16.26
N LEU A 43 -6.29 2.20 15.44
CA LEU A 43 -7.44 3.08 15.69
C LEU A 43 -8.60 2.40 16.44
N GLU A 44 -8.68 1.06 16.47
CA GLU A 44 -9.64 0.31 17.29
C GLU A 44 -9.56 0.73 18.77
N THR A 45 -8.36 1.11 19.23
CA THR A 45 -8.14 1.65 20.59
C THR A 45 -8.70 3.06 20.80
N ARG A 46 -9.15 3.75 19.74
CA ARG A 46 -9.47 5.20 19.73
C ARG A 46 -10.84 5.58 19.17
N GLN A 47 -11.72 4.62 18.84
CA GLN A 47 -13.07 4.86 18.30
C GLN A 47 -13.11 5.78 17.05
N ILE A 48 -12.11 5.70 16.18
CA ILE A 48 -12.07 6.52 14.96
C ILE A 48 -12.89 5.85 13.86
N GLU A 49 -13.58 6.67 13.07
CA GLU A 49 -14.49 6.22 12.01
C GLU A 49 -13.74 5.39 10.95
N ILE A 50 -14.22 4.16 10.70
CA ILE A 50 -13.62 3.19 9.75
C ILE A 50 -13.51 3.77 8.33
N THR A 51 -14.43 4.66 7.97
CA THR A 51 -14.46 5.40 6.70
C THR A 51 -13.26 6.33 6.54
N ALA A 52 -12.79 6.97 7.62
CA ALA A 52 -11.61 7.82 7.60
C ALA A 52 -10.32 7.02 7.38
N ALA A 53 -10.25 5.79 7.92
CA ALA A 53 -9.06 4.95 7.79
C ALA A 53 -8.68 4.66 6.33
N GLY A 54 -9.66 4.42 5.45
CA GLY A 54 -9.41 4.18 4.03
C GLY A 54 -8.72 5.37 3.34
N GLY A 55 -9.21 6.60 3.57
CA GLY A 55 -8.60 7.81 3.00
C GLY A 55 -7.20 8.06 3.52
N ILE A 56 -7.00 7.93 4.84
CA ILE A 56 -5.70 8.11 5.48
C ILE A 56 -4.68 7.08 4.95
N SER A 57 -5.09 5.82 4.72
CA SER A 57 -4.20 4.81 4.12
C SER A 57 -3.68 5.23 2.75
N TYR A 58 -4.55 5.78 1.88
CA TYR A 58 -4.12 6.30 0.58
C TYR A 58 -3.11 7.43 0.71
N GLU A 59 -3.29 8.37 1.64
CA GLU A 59 -2.34 9.46 1.87
C GLU A 59 -0.97 8.93 2.31
N ILE A 60 -0.95 7.94 3.21
CA ILE A 60 0.28 7.27 3.66
C ILE A 60 0.97 6.57 2.48
N GLU A 61 0.20 5.83 1.66
CA GLU A 61 0.74 5.13 0.49
C GLU A 61 1.38 6.11 -0.51
N TRP A 62 0.71 7.21 -0.84
CA TRP A 62 1.26 8.24 -1.72
C TRP A 62 2.53 8.88 -1.17
N ALA A 63 2.58 9.17 0.13
CA ALA A 63 3.79 9.68 0.76
C ALA A 63 4.98 8.70 0.63
N LEU A 64 4.72 7.40 0.78
CA LEU A 64 5.74 6.35 0.59
C LEU A 64 6.17 6.22 -0.87
N ILE A 65 5.22 6.28 -1.82
CA ILE A 65 5.49 6.26 -3.26
C ILE A 65 6.40 7.44 -3.62
N ASP A 66 6.02 8.66 -3.24
CA ASP A 66 6.77 9.89 -3.54
C ASP A 66 8.17 9.84 -2.91
N PHE A 67 8.27 9.41 -1.65
CA PHE A 67 9.55 9.23 -0.99
C PHE A 67 10.45 8.29 -1.78
N HIS A 68 9.98 7.07 -2.10
CA HIS A 68 10.79 6.12 -2.84
C HIS A 68 11.17 6.67 -4.20
N LEU A 69 10.22 7.17 -5.00
CA LEU A 69 10.49 7.76 -6.31
C LEU A 69 11.56 8.87 -6.26
N SER A 70 11.56 9.69 -5.21
CA SER A 70 12.56 10.76 -5.02
C SER A 70 13.99 10.26 -4.78
N GLN A 71 14.17 9.03 -4.27
CA GLN A 71 15.50 8.47 -3.99
C GLN A 71 16.17 7.90 -5.26
N GLY A 72 15.40 7.62 -6.31
CA GLY A 72 15.92 7.07 -7.56
C GLY A 72 16.14 8.16 -8.60
N ALA A 73 17.25 8.91 -8.46
CA ALA A 73 17.82 9.73 -9.53
C ALA A 73 18.23 8.87 -10.73
#